data_AF-A0A3P7K744-F1
#
_entry.id   AF-A0A3P7K744-F1
#
_cell.length_a   1.000
_cell.length_b   1.000
_cell.length_c   1.000
_cell.angle_alpha   90.00
_cell.angle_beta   90.00
_cell.angle_gamma   90.00
#
_symmetry.space_group_name_H-M   'P 1'
#
loop_
_entity.id
_entity.type
_entity.pdbx_description
1 polymer ?
#
loop_
_entity_poly.entity_id
_entity_poly.type
_entity_poly.pdbx_seq_one_letter_code
_entity_poly.pdbx_strand_id
1 'polypeptide(L)'
;MFRYRIYNSSCFGIWYTRRQLNKIHEKHPDGHSTIKSFTYGDITVKAVSQNSDNYSYLVMCDATDDCVVIDVGDASPILQCLSNENKVPQAVLVTHKHWDHCYGNRELKKHYKKLKIYGSEIDRPSGVNTYIRNHTLIQLGRLNFEALHVPGHTAGHMIYVLQLNDNLKCLFTGDFLFVAGIGKVFEGTPSQMIRSLLTLNDFASDTVIFPGHEYAKLNLAFALTLEGDNEALRAMFKIVHEKRGDRLPIVSYLLNRSHPKRTFIQGS
;
A
#
# COMPACT_ATOMS: atom_id res chain seq x y z
N MET A 1 11.30 14.58 12.35
CA MET A 1 12.41 13.75 11.83
C MET A 1 13.00 12.76 12.85
N PHE A 2 13.16 13.08 14.15
CA PHE A 2 13.79 12.18 15.14
C PHE A 2 12.93 10.97 15.60
N ARG A 3 11.59 11.11 15.68
CA ARG A 3 10.71 10.07 16.26
C ARG A 3 10.66 8.76 15.45
N TYR A 4 10.66 8.81 14.12
CA TYR A 4 10.51 7.59 13.31
C TYR A 4 11.81 6.81 13.08
N ARG A 5 12.97 7.49 13.10
CA ARG A 5 14.28 6.85 12.96
C ARG A 5 14.57 5.89 14.11
N ILE A 6 14.07 6.18 15.32
CA ILE A 6 14.27 5.36 16.51
C ILE A 6 13.73 3.94 16.32
N TYR A 7 12.54 3.78 15.69
CA TYR A 7 11.86 2.48 15.55
C TYR A 7 12.65 1.46 14.72
N ASN A 8 13.37 1.90 13.69
CA ASN A 8 13.99 1.00 12.72
C ASN A 8 15.52 0.86 12.84
N SER A 9 16.20 1.73 13.59
CA SER A 9 17.67 1.73 13.65
C SER A 9 18.28 1.54 15.04
N SER A 10 17.49 1.58 16.12
CA SER A 10 18.01 1.37 17.49
C SER A 10 17.55 0.02 18.07
N CYS A 11 18.35 -0.58 18.95
CA CYS A 11 17.96 -1.82 19.65
C CYS A 11 16.63 -1.66 20.40
N PHE A 12 16.42 -0.49 21.02
CA PHE A 12 15.16 -0.18 21.71
C PHE A 12 13.98 -0.09 20.75
N GLY A 13 14.14 0.56 19.60
CA GLY A 13 13.08 0.66 18.60
C GLY A 13 12.72 -0.67 17.96
N ILE A 14 13.72 -1.52 17.68
CA ILE A 14 13.50 -2.89 17.18
C ILE A 14 12.73 -3.70 18.22
N TRP A 15 13.12 -3.62 19.51
CA TRP A 15 12.40 -4.27 20.61
C TRP A 15 10.97 -3.76 20.74
N TYR A 16 10.76 -2.43 20.69
CA TYR A 16 9.44 -1.82 20.81
C TYR A 16 8.53 -2.25 19.66
N THR A 17 9.03 -2.22 18.42
CA THR A 17 8.29 -2.64 17.22
C THR A 17 7.91 -4.11 17.32
N ARG A 18 8.84 -4.99 17.72
CA ARG A 18 8.55 -6.40 17.95
C ARG A 18 7.48 -6.61 19.02
N ARG A 19 7.53 -5.82 20.11
CA ARG A 19 6.50 -5.86 21.16
C ARG A 19 5.14 -5.39 20.64
N GLN A 20 5.08 -4.41 19.74
CA GLN A 20 3.82 -3.99 19.10
C GLN A 20 3.27 -5.10 18.20
N LEU A 21 4.10 -5.70 17.34
CA LEU A 21 3.69 -6.81 16.47
C LEU A 21 3.16 -7.99 17.27
N ASN A 22 3.84 -8.40 18.34
CA ASN A 22 3.36 -9.49 19.20
C ASN A 22 1.96 -9.20 19.78
N LYS A 23 1.73 -7.98 20.29
CA LYS A 23 0.41 -7.57 20.81
C LYS A 23 -0.67 -7.58 19.72
N ILE A 24 -0.30 -7.20 18.50
CA ILE A 24 -1.23 -7.23 17.37
C ILE A 24 -1.57 -8.68 17.01
N HIS A 25 -0.59 -9.58 16.93
CA HIS A 25 -0.83 -11.00 16.68
C HIS A 25 -1.70 -11.64 17.76
N GLU A 26 -1.53 -11.28 19.03
CA GLU A 26 -2.40 -11.72 20.13
C GLU A 26 -3.85 -11.23 19.96
N LYS A 27 -4.04 -10.00 19.48
CA LYS A 27 -5.36 -9.37 19.32
C LYS A 27 -6.07 -9.77 18.02
N HIS A 28 -5.29 -10.00 16.95
CA HIS A 28 -5.74 -10.25 15.59
C HIS A 28 -4.93 -11.41 14.97
N PRO A 29 -5.08 -12.65 15.47
CA PRO A 29 -4.29 -13.79 15.00
C PRO A 29 -4.51 -14.09 13.52
N ASP A 30 -5.73 -13.85 13.02
CA ASP A 30 -6.10 -14.01 11.60
C ASP A 30 -6.00 -12.69 10.81
N GLY A 31 -5.29 -11.68 11.33
CA GLY A 31 -5.21 -10.34 10.75
C GLY A 31 -6.49 -9.50 10.88
N HIS A 32 -6.45 -8.25 10.44
CA HIS A 32 -7.62 -7.34 10.51
C HIS A 32 -8.62 -7.56 9.38
N SER A 33 -8.22 -8.25 8.31
CA SER A 33 -9.04 -8.51 7.12
C SER A 33 -8.75 -9.89 6.55
N THR A 34 -9.72 -10.47 5.86
CA THR A 34 -9.52 -11.68 5.07
C THR A 34 -8.61 -11.38 3.87
N ILE A 35 -7.79 -12.35 3.49
CA ILE A 35 -6.94 -12.25 2.30
C ILE A 35 -7.81 -12.32 1.05
N LYS A 36 -7.62 -11.40 0.10
CA LYS A 36 -8.39 -11.36 -1.15
C LYS A 36 -7.47 -11.20 -2.36
N SER A 37 -7.75 -11.96 -3.41
CA SER A 37 -7.09 -11.85 -4.72
C SER A 37 -7.95 -11.08 -5.72
N PHE A 38 -7.30 -10.28 -6.55
CA PHE A 38 -7.87 -9.52 -7.66
C PHE A 38 -7.07 -9.85 -8.92
N THR A 39 -7.72 -10.41 -9.94
CA THR A 39 -7.05 -10.95 -11.14
C THR A 39 -7.37 -10.11 -12.37
N TYR A 40 -6.33 -9.79 -13.14
CA TYR A 40 -6.36 -8.97 -14.35
C TYR A 40 -5.56 -9.69 -15.44
N GLY A 41 -6.22 -10.56 -16.21
CA GLY A 41 -5.54 -11.46 -17.13
C GLY A 41 -4.60 -12.40 -16.37
N ASP A 42 -3.33 -12.44 -16.76
CA ASP A 42 -2.29 -13.28 -16.14
C ASP A 42 -1.74 -12.71 -14.81
N ILE A 43 -2.15 -11.51 -14.41
CA ILE A 43 -1.64 -10.82 -13.23
C ILE A 43 -2.66 -10.90 -12.09
N THR A 44 -2.24 -11.41 -10.94
CA THR A 44 -3.04 -11.43 -9.71
C THR A 44 -2.41 -10.54 -8.64
N VAL A 45 -3.21 -9.63 -8.08
CA VAL A 45 -2.86 -8.83 -6.91
C VAL A 45 -3.57 -9.43 -5.69
N LYS A 46 -2.81 -9.91 -4.72
CA LYS A 46 -3.32 -10.48 -3.47
C LYS A 46 -3.09 -9.51 -2.32
N ALA A 47 -4.17 -9.01 -1.74
CA ALA A 47 -4.14 -8.14 -0.56
C ALA A 47 -3.98 -8.99 0.70
N VAL A 48 -2.88 -8.77 1.42
CA VAL A 48 -2.54 -9.48 2.65
C VAL A 48 -2.60 -8.50 3.81
N SER A 49 -3.47 -8.79 4.79
CA SER A 49 -3.55 -7.99 6.00
C SER A 49 -2.31 -8.19 6.86
N GLN A 50 -1.74 -7.09 7.33
CA GLN A 50 -0.64 -7.06 8.30
C GLN A 50 -0.97 -6.02 9.38
N ASN A 51 -0.29 -6.13 10.53
CA ASN A 51 -0.46 -5.23 11.66
C ASN A 51 -1.96 -5.05 12.05
N SER A 52 -2.34 -3.88 12.57
CA SER A 52 -3.71 -3.59 12.99
C SER A 52 -4.65 -3.23 11.84
N ASP A 53 -4.13 -2.66 10.75
CA ASP A 53 -4.92 -2.14 9.63
C ASP A 53 -4.11 -1.99 8.32
N ASN A 54 -2.84 -2.40 8.26
CA ASN A 54 -1.99 -2.26 7.08
C ASN A 54 -2.31 -3.35 6.03
N TYR A 55 -2.08 -3.02 4.76
CA TYR A 55 -2.04 -4.00 3.67
C TYR A 55 -0.64 -4.11 3.10
N SER A 56 -0.24 -5.35 2.80
CA SER A 56 0.78 -5.66 1.81
C SER A 56 0.11 -6.21 0.57
N TYR A 57 0.79 -6.12 -0.57
CA TYR A 57 0.28 -6.69 -1.82
C TYR A 57 1.29 -7.65 -2.42
N LEU A 58 0.89 -8.90 -2.65
CA LEU A 58 1.63 -9.83 -3.49
C LEU A 58 1.10 -9.66 -4.92
N VAL A 59 1.97 -9.19 -5.82
CA VAL A 59 1.68 -9.08 -7.25
C VAL A 59 2.35 -10.25 -7.93
N MET A 60 1.56 -11.10 -8.57
CA MET A 60 2.01 -12.34 -9.18
C MET A 60 1.64 -12.36 -10.65
N CYS A 61 2.52 -12.88 -11.49
CA CYS A 61 2.17 -13.26 -12.86
C CYS A 61 2.22 -14.78 -12.98
N ASP A 62 1.07 -15.42 -13.18
CA ASP A 62 0.98 -16.89 -13.18
C ASP A 62 1.63 -17.49 -14.43
N ALA A 63 1.66 -16.73 -15.52
CA ALA A 63 2.21 -17.19 -16.79
C ALA A 63 3.75 -17.08 -16.88
N THR A 64 4.42 -16.38 -15.97
CA THR A 64 5.89 -16.33 -15.87
C THR A 64 6.45 -16.66 -14.49
N ASP A 65 5.57 -17.01 -13.54
CA ASP A 65 5.90 -17.26 -12.14
C ASP A 65 6.55 -16.06 -11.42
N ASP A 66 6.41 -14.85 -11.97
CA ASP A 66 6.95 -13.63 -11.37
C ASP A 66 6.19 -13.29 -10.08
N CYS A 67 6.89 -12.76 -9.08
CA CYS A 67 6.32 -12.35 -7.82
C CYS A 67 7.03 -11.13 -7.24
N VAL A 68 6.25 -10.11 -6.89
CA VAL A 68 6.70 -8.87 -6.26
C VAL A 68 5.84 -8.58 -5.05
N VAL A 69 6.46 -8.13 -3.96
CA VAL A 69 5.73 -7.71 -2.76
C VAL A 69 5.77 -6.19 -2.63
N ILE A 70 4.63 -5.57 -2.35
CA ILE A 70 4.54 -4.15 -2.04
C ILE A 70 4.35 -3.99 -0.54
N ASP A 71 5.25 -3.22 0.09
CA ASP A 71 5.33 -2.92 1.52
C ASP A 71 5.34 -4.14 2.45
N VAL A 72 6.28 -4.20 3.39
CA VAL A 72 6.35 -5.28 4.39
C VAL A 72 6.65 -4.68 5.76
N GLY A 73 5.60 -4.41 6.52
CA GLY A 73 5.66 -4.09 7.95
C GLY A 73 5.90 -5.33 8.80
N ASP A 74 5.15 -6.40 8.56
CA ASP A 74 5.34 -7.70 9.20
C ASP A 74 5.72 -8.78 8.17
N ALA A 75 6.83 -9.47 8.39
CA ALA A 75 7.28 -10.53 7.51
C ALA A 75 6.47 -11.84 7.66
N SER A 76 5.87 -12.09 8.83
CA SER A 76 5.18 -13.34 9.15
C SER A 76 4.03 -13.66 8.19
N PRO A 77 3.01 -12.79 8.02
CA PRO A 77 1.90 -13.06 7.09
C PRO A 77 2.37 -13.15 5.62
N ILE A 78 3.44 -12.44 5.27
CA ILE A 78 3.99 -12.42 3.91
C ILE A 78 4.73 -13.72 3.59
N LEU A 79 5.58 -14.21 4.49
CA LEU A 79 6.26 -15.49 4.35
C LEU A 79 5.24 -16.64 4.27
N GLN A 80 4.21 -16.61 5.11
CA GLN A 80 3.12 -17.59 5.05
C GLN A 80 2.40 -17.54 3.71
N CYS A 81 2.06 -16.35 3.21
CA CYS A 81 1.38 -16.21 1.94
C CYS A 81 2.25 -16.68 0.77
N LEU A 82 3.54 -16.28 0.72
CA LEU A 82 4.50 -16.75 -0.29
C LEU A 82 4.63 -18.28 -0.30
N SER A 83 4.68 -18.89 0.88
CA SER A 83 4.72 -20.35 1.02
C SER A 83 3.45 -21.02 0.49
N ASN A 84 2.27 -20.48 0.81
CA ASN A 84 1.00 -21.03 0.35
C ASN A 84 0.82 -20.92 -1.18
N GLU A 85 1.33 -19.85 -1.78
CA GLU A 85 1.30 -19.67 -3.24
C GLU A 85 2.47 -20.38 -3.95
N ASN A 86 3.39 -21.03 -3.22
CA ASN A 86 4.65 -21.58 -3.75
C ASN A 86 5.46 -20.55 -4.57
N LYS A 87 5.48 -19.28 -4.13
CA LYS A 87 6.19 -18.19 -4.84
C LYS A 87 7.49 -17.80 -4.15
N VAL A 88 8.45 -17.38 -4.97
CA VAL A 88 9.69 -16.73 -4.51
C VAL A 88 9.68 -15.28 -4.99
N PRO A 89 9.72 -14.29 -4.09
CA PRO A 89 9.67 -12.89 -4.51
C PRO A 89 10.99 -12.49 -5.18
N GLN A 90 10.90 -11.87 -6.35
CA GLN A 90 12.02 -11.26 -7.06
C GLN A 90 12.40 -9.91 -6.44
N ALA A 91 11.40 -9.18 -5.96
CA ALA A 91 11.58 -7.87 -5.36
C ALA A 91 10.56 -7.53 -4.28
N VAL A 92 10.93 -6.56 -3.45
CA VAL A 92 10.02 -5.78 -2.61
C VAL A 92 10.06 -4.33 -3.07
N LEU A 93 8.91 -3.70 -3.26
CA LEU A 93 8.77 -2.27 -3.55
C LEU A 93 8.22 -1.57 -2.30
N VAL A 94 8.97 -0.61 -1.77
CA VAL A 94 8.68 0.05 -0.50
C VAL A 94 8.23 1.49 -0.73
N THR A 95 6.99 1.80 -0.39
CA THR A 95 6.38 3.12 -0.63
C THR A 95 7.06 4.20 0.20
N HIS A 96 7.31 3.94 1.49
CA HIS A 96 7.94 4.92 2.37
C HIS A 96 8.58 4.28 3.62
N LYS A 97 9.25 5.11 4.44
CA LYS A 97 10.11 4.64 5.54
C LYS A 97 9.43 4.27 6.85
N HIS A 98 8.11 4.44 6.99
CA HIS A 98 7.47 4.08 8.26
C HIS A 98 7.56 2.57 8.51
N TRP A 99 7.65 2.20 9.78
CA TRP A 99 8.03 0.85 10.19
C TRP A 99 7.01 -0.19 9.74
N ASP A 100 5.74 0.18 9.76
CA ASP A 100 4.60 -0.63 9.35
C ASP A 100 4.54 -0.88 7.83
N HIS A 101 5.47 -0.30 7.06
CA HIS A 101 5.66 -0.57 5.63
C HIS A 101 7.02 -1.22 5.29
N CYS A 102 7.99 -1.22 6.22
CA CYS A 102 9.35 -1.65 5.88
C CYS A 102 10.10 -2.44 6.96
N TYR A 103 9.50 -2.67 8.13
CA TYR A 103 10.15 -3.38 9.23
C TYR A 103 10.46 -4.85 8.88
N GLY A 104 9.53 -5.53 8.21
CA GLY A 104 9.68 -6.93 7.79
C GLY A 104 10.72 -7.17 6.70
N ASN A 105 11.15 -6.14 5.97
CA ASN A 105 12.12 -6.24 4.87
C ASN A 105 13.40 -6.98 5.23
N ARG A 106 13.95 -6.73 6.42
CA ARG A 106 15.18 -7.39 6.88
C ARG A 106 14.99 -8.89 7.07
N GLU A 107 13.81 -9.31 7.52
CA GLU A 107 13.49 -10.71 7.71
C GLU A 107 13.30 -11.42 6.38
N LEU A 108 12.63 -10.79 5.41
CA LEU A 108 12.57 -11.35 4.04
C LEU A 108 13.96 -11.52 3.44
N LYS A 109 14.89 -10.57 3.62
CA LYS A 109 16.28 -10.74 3.12
C LYS A 109 17.04 -11.89 3.78
N LYS A 110 16.67 -12.29 5.01
CA LYS A 110 17.28 -13.47 5.63
C LYS A 110 16.84 -14.74 4.91
N HIS A 111 15.58 -14.82 4.50
CA HIS A 111 14.99 -15.94 3.76
C HIS A 111 15.41 -15.95 2.29
N TYR A 112 15.44 -14.78 1.64
CA TYR A 112 15.73 -14.61 0.22
C TYR A 112 16.99 -13.73 0.03
N LYS A 113 18.17 -14.35 0.02
CA LYS A 113 19.46 -13.63 0.01
C LYS A 113 19.67 -12.70 -1.18
N LYS A 114 19.09 -13.04 -2.34
CA LYS A 114 19.20 -12.27 -3.59
C LYS A 114 18.08 -11.23 -3.77
N LEU A 115 17.20 -11.07 -2.77
CA LEU A 115 16.05 -10.19 -2.86
C LEU A 115 16.47 -8.72 -3.05
N LYS A 116 15.96 -8.11 -4.12
CA LYS A 116 16.06 -6.67 -4.34
C LYS A 116 14.94 -5.97 -3.59
N ILE A 117 15.28 -4.98 -2.77
CA ILE A 117 14.30 -4.16 -2.06
C ILE A 117 14.51 -2.73 -2.55
N TYR A 118 13.52 -2.26 -3.30
CA TYR A 118 13.49 -0.94 -3.91
C TYR A 118 12.83 0.06 -2.97
N GLY A 119 13.37 1.26 -2.89
CA GLY A 119 12.78 2.34 -2.11
C GLY A 119 13.48 3.67 -2.36
N SER A 120 12.87 4.76 -1.91
CA SER A 120 13.38 6.11 -2.17
C SER A 120 14.75 6.36 -1.51
N GLU A 121 15.64 7.01 -2.27
CA GLU A 121 16.93 7.52 -1.75
C GLU A 121 16.75 8.59 -0.66
N ILE A 122 15.63 9.32 -0.70
CA ILE A 122 15.29 10.40 0.24
C ILE A 122 14.89 9.81 1.60
N ASP A 123 14.06 8.77 1.58
CA ASP A 123 13.50 8.17 2.79
C ASP A 123 14.38 7.07 3.40
N ARG A 124 15.20 6.41 2.57
CA ARG A 124 16.04 5.26 2.92
C ARG A 124 15.33 4.25 3.84
N PRO A 125 14.20 3.65 3.40
CA PRO A 125 13.46 2.68 4.20
C PRO A 125 14.33 1.51 4.67
N SER A 126 13.98 0.91 5.81
CA SER A 126 14.75 -0.18 6.39
C SER A 126 14.84 -1.37 5.43
N GLY A 127 16.04 -1.94 5.27
CA GLY A 127 16.27 -3.13 4.45
C GLY A 127 16.43 -2.88 2.94
N VAL A 128 16.08 -1.67 2.46
CA VAL A 128 16.29 -1.24 1.06
C VAL A 128 17.75 -1.38 0.67
N ASN A 129 17.99 -1.96 -0.51
CA ASN A 129 19.32 -2.12 -1.10
C ASN A 129 19.40 -1.60 -2.54
N THR A 130 18.29 -1.12 -3.10
CA THR A 130 18.24 -0.52 -4.44
C THR A 130 17.48 0.79 -4.34
N TYR A 131 18.16 1.92 -4.53
CA TYR A 131 17.52 3.23 -4.45
C TYR A 131 16.95 3.65 -5.79
N ILE A 132 15.76 4.24 -5.74
CA ILE A 132 15.02 4.70 -6.92
C ILE A 132 14.67 6.18 -6.81
N ARG A 133 14.39 6.78 -7.97
CA ARG A 133 13.99 8.17 -8.14
C ARG A 133 12.64 8.25 -8.86
N ASN A 134 12.10 9.45 -8.98
CA ASN A 134 10.89 9.68 -9.77
C ASN A 134 11.04 9.13 -11.20
N HIS A 135 9.98 8.53 -11.75
CA HIS A 135 9.94 7.86 -13.06
C HIS A 135 10.91 6.69 -13.24
N THR A 136 11.38 6.08 -12.16
CA THR A 136 12.21 4.87 -12.29
C THR A 136 11.35 3.71 -12.79
N LEU A 137 11.74 3.12 -13.93
CA LEU A 137 11.13 1.90 -14.45
C LEU A 137 11.75 0.67 -13.79
N ILE A 138 10.91 -0.24 -13.33
CA ILE A 138 11.29 -1.48 -12.65
C ILE A 138 10.59 -2.63 -13.37
N GLN A 139 11.35 -3.35 -14.20
CA GLN A 139 10.87 -4.52 -14.92
C GLN A 139 11.29 -5.80 -14.18
N LEU A 140 10.30 -6.62 -13.80
CA LEU A 140 10.46 -7.87 -13.07
C LEU A 140 9.66 -8.95 -13.81
N GLY A 141 10.31 -9.55 -14.80
CA GLY A 141 9.66 -10.43 -15.78
C GLY A 141 8.57 -9.68 -16.55
N ARG A 142 7.31 -10.14 -16.44
CA ARG A 142 6.14 -9.46 -17.04
C ARG A 142 5.58 -8.31 -16.20
N LEU A 143 6.02 -8.17 -14.95
CA LEU A 143 5.54 -7.11 -14.07
C LEU A 143 6.33 -5.83 -14.33
N ASN A 144 5.68 -4.87 -14.99
CA ASN A 144 6.26 -3.58 -15.36
C ASN A 144 5.75 -2.48 -14.42
N PHE A 145 6.64 -1.99 -13.56
CA PHE A 145 6.34 -0.92 -12.64
C PHE A 145 7.02 0.39 -13.03
N GLU A 146 6.34 1.51 -12.81
CA GLU A 146 6.92 2.85 -12.77
C GLU A 146 6.78 3.43 -11.36
N ALA A 147 7.87 3.93 -10.79
CA ALA A 147 7.85 4.56 -9.48
C ALA A 147 7.68 6.08 -9.60
N LEU A 148 6.66 6.63 -8.94
CA LEU A 148 6.39 8.07 -8.92
C LEU A 148 6.63 8.65 -7.53
N HIS A 149 7.35 9.76 -7.47
CA HIS A 149 7.64 10.47 -6.22
C HIS A 149 6.47 11.40 -5.86
N VAL A 150 5.88 11.18 -4.69
CA VAL A 150 4.68 11.89 -4.19
C VAL A 150 4.92 12.46 -2.79
N PRO A 151 5.81 13.46 -2.63
CA PRO A 151 6.12 14.01 -1.31
C PRO A 151 4.88 14.59 -0.63
N GLY A 152 4.75 14.36 0.68
CA GLY A 152 3.62 14.83 1.46
C GLY A 152 3.56 14.13 2.80
N HIS A 153 3.14 12.86 2.80
CA HIS A 153 3.13 12.04 4.00
C HIS A 153 4.53 11.91 4.60
N THR A 154 5.48 11.38 3.83
CA THR A 154 6.92 11.50 4.08
C THR A 154 7.58 12.32 2.96
N ALA A 155 8.83 12.74 3.18
CA ALA A 155 9.57 13.50 2.18
C ALA A 155 9.93 12.65 0.94
N GLY A 156 10.16 11.35 1.13
CA GLY A 156 10.57 10.42 0.08
C GLY A 156 9.48 9.44 -0.38
N HIS A 157 8.20 9.68 -0.09
CA HIS A 157 7.11 8.75 -0.42
C HIS A 157 7.03 8.47 -1.93
N MET A 158 6.96 7.19 -2.30
CA MET A 158 6.81 6.69 -3.66
C MET A 158 5.49 5.92 -3.79
N ILE A 159 4.79 6.12 -4.90
CA ILE A 159 3.77 5.18 -5.36
C ILE A 159 4.31 4.34 -6.52
N TYR A 160 3.75 3.15 -6.70
CA TYR A 160 4.12 2.26 -7.79
C TYR A 160 2.95 2.07 -8.74
N VAL A 161 3.16 2.43 -10.00
CA VAL A 161 2.23 2.21 -11.10
C VAL A 161 2.56 0.87 -11.73
N LEU A 162 1.62 -0.06 -11.75
CA LEU A 162 1.74 -1.31 -12.49
C LEU A 162 0.92 -1.23 -13.77
N GLN A 163 1.56 -1.46 -14.91
CA GLN A 163 0.83 -1.65 -16.16
C GLN A 163 0.25 -3.07 -16.19
N LEU A 164 -1.07 -3.20 -16.30
CA LEU A 164 -1.74 -4.52 -16.38
C LEU A 164 -1.91 -5.00 -17.82
N ASN A 165 -2.31 -4.09 -18.71
CA ASN A 165 -2.42 -4.26 -20.16
C ASN A 165 -2.30 -2.88 -20.84
N ASP A 166 -2.50 -2.74 -22.15
CA ASP A 166 -2.29 -1.45 -22.84
C ASP A 166 -3.08 -0.25 -22.27
N ASN A 167 -4.23 -0.49 -21.64
CA ASN A 167 -5.14 0.57 -21.16
C ASN A 167 -5.26 0.62 -19.64
N LEU A 168 -5.15 -0.53 -18.95
CA LEU A 168 -5.45 -0.63 -17.53
C LEU A 168 -4.18 -0.56 -16.67
N LYS A 169 -4.25 0.24 -15.60
CA LYS A 169 -3.17 0.43 -14.62
C LYS A 169 -3.67 0.19 -13.20
N CYS A 170 -2.76 -0.25 -12.33
CA CYS A 170 -2.95 -0.27 -10.88
C CYS A 170 -1.96 0.67 -10.19
N LEU A 171 -2.39 1.31 -9.12
CA LEU A 171 -1.57 2.17 -8.26
C LEU A 171 -1.48 1.56 -6.87
N PHE A 172 -0.26 1.30 -6.43
CA PHE A 172 0.03 1.00 -5.03
C PHE A 172 0.43 2.28 -4.32
N THR A 173 -0.48 2.79 -3.50
CA THR A 173 -0.41 4.19 -3.05
C THR A 173 0.18 4.37 -1.65
N GLY A 174 0.40 3.28 -0.90
CA GLY A 174 0.81 3.35 0.50
C GLY A 174 -0.03 4.39 1.26
N ASP A 175 0.66 5.28 1.96
CA ASP A 175 0.03 6.34 2.75
C ASP A 175 -0.21 7.66 1.99
N PHE A 176 -0.08 7.68 0.67
CA PHE A 176 -0.38 8.88 -0.10
C PHE A 176 -1.88 9.07 -0.30
N LEU A 177 -2.55 8.04 -0.82
CA LEU A 177 -3.97 8.04 -1.17
C LEU A 177 -4.67 6.81 -0.58
N PHE A 178 -5.81 7.04 0.07
CA PHE A 178 -6.67 6.01 0.66
C PHE A 178 -8.07 6.04 0.01
N VAL A 179 -8.86 5.00 0.28
CA VAL A 179 -10.31 5.06 0.01
C VAL A 179 -10.94 6.21 0.77
N ALA A 180 -11.45 7.20 0.02
CA ALA A 180 -12.04 8.45 0.50
C ALA A 180 -11.12 9.32 1.38
N GLY A 181 -9.80 9.20 1.29
CA GLY A 181 -8.88 9.96 2.15
C GLY A 181 -7.47 10.08 1.59
N ILE A 182 -6.63 10.83 2.31
CA ILE A 182 -5.21 11.04 1.99
C ILE A 182 -4.36 10.89 3.24
N GLY A 183 -3.06 10.66 3.05
CA GLY A 183 -2.09 10.63 4.14
C GLY A 183 -2.06 11.90 4.96
N LYS A 184 -1.87 11.75 6.27
CA LYS A 184 -1.47 12.88 7.11
C LYS A 184 -0.10 13.39 6.64
N VAL A 185 0.05 14.70 6.53
CA VAL A 185 1.31 15.35 6.17
C VAL A 185 2.24 15.37 7.38
N PHE A 186 3.17 14.42 7.50
CA PHE A 186 4.13 14.37 8.61
C PHE A 186 5.43 15.11 8.31
N GLU A 187 5.94 15.02 7.08
CA GLU A 187 7.24 15.60 6.70
C GLU A 187 7.19 16.56 5.52
N GLY A 188 6.09 16.58 4.76
CA GLY A 188 5.86 17.55 3.70
C GLY A 188 5.09 18.79 4.17
N THR A 189 4.49 19.48 3.20
CA THR A 189 3.58 20.60 3.38
C THR A 189 2.25 20.30 2.67
N PRO A 190 1.13 20.94 3.08
CA PRO A 190 -0.13 20.81 2.35
C PRO A 190 0.01 21.12 0.85
N SER A 191 0.81 22.13 0.49
CA SER A 191 1.09 22.47 -0.91
C SER A 191 1.86 21.38 -1.66
N GLN A 192 2.78 20.66 -1.00
CA GLN A 192 3.43 19.48 -1.58
C GLN A 192 2.43 18.35 -1.79
N MET A 193 1.60 18.04 -0.80
CA MET A 193 0.56 17.01 -0.91
C MET A 193 -0.42 17.33 -2.06
N ILE A 194 -0.86 18.59 -2.19
CA ILE A 194 -1.73 19.01 -3.29
C ILE A 194 -1.04 18.81 -4.65
N ARG A 195 0.23 19.22 -4.79
CA ARG A 195 0.99 18.97 -6.03
C ARG A 195 1.13 17.48 -6.34
N SER A 196 1.37 16.65 -5.32
CA SER A 196 1.40 15.20 -5.47
C SER A 196 0.04 14.64 -5.89
N LEU A 197 -1.07 15.15 -5.35
CA LEU A 197 -2.42 14.76 -5.80
C LEU A 197 -2.71 15.14 -7.24
N LEU A 198 -2.12 16.22 -7.76
CA LEU A 198 -2.28 16.60 -9.16
C LEU A 198 -1.61 15.61 -10.14
N THR A 199 -0.63 14.81 -9.72
CA THR A 199 -0.06 13.75 -10.58
C THR A 199 -1.08 12.67 -10.89
N LEU A 200 -2.10 12.51 -10.04
CA LEU A 200 -3.19 11.59 -10.32
C LEU A 200 -3.96 11.97 -11.57
N ASN A 201 -3.90 13.22 -12.05
CA ASN A 201 -4.62 13.71 -13.24
C ASN A 201 -4.21 12.99 -14.53
N ASP A 202 -3.01 12.44 -14.57
CA ASP A 202 -2.45 11.75 -15.75
C ASP A 202 -2.98 10.31 -15.92
N PHE A 203 -3.72 9.81 -14.94
CA PHE A 203 -4.29 8.47 -14.97
C PHE A 203 -5.74 8.45 -15.49
N ALA A 204 -6.17 7.33 -16.08
CA ALA A 204 -7.56 7.15 -16.49
C ALA A 204 -8.46 6.83 -15.28
N SER A 205 -9.77 7.09 -15.38
CA SER A 205 -10.72 6.89 -14.27
C SER A 205 -10.93 5.42 -13.87
N ASP A 206 -10.56 4.50 -14.75
CA ASP A 206 -10.56 3.05 -14.54
C ASP A 206 -9.26 2.54 -13.89
N THR A 207 -8.33 3.44 -13.54
CA THR A 207 -7.12 3.07 -12.80
C THR A 207 -7.48 2.55 -11.41
N VAL A 208 -6.98 1.37 -11.05
CA VAL A 208 -7.30 0.69 -9.78
C VAL A 208 -6.32 1.13 -8.69
N ILE A 209 -6.80 1.35 -7.46
CA ILE A 209 -6.02 1.81 -6.32
C ILE A 209 -5.93 0.73 -5.23
N PHE A 210 -4.71 0.53 -4.74
CA PHE A 210 -4.33 -0.35 -3.64
C PHE A 210 -3.64 0.46 -2.52
N PRO A 211 -4.40 0.85 -1.47
CA PRO A 211 -3.91 1.73 -0.39
C PRO A 211 -3.06 1.03 0.67
N GLY A 212 -2.31 1.78 1.47
CA GLY A 212 -1.52 1.22 2.57
C GLY A 212 -2.33 0.70 3.77
N HIS A 213 -3.53 1.24 3.99
CA HIS A 213 -4.33 0.97 5.19
C HIS A 213 -5.84 0.81 4.93
N GLU A 214 -6.49 0.08 5.83
CA GLU A 214 -7.94 -0.10 5.92
C GLU A 214 -8.63 1.08 6.63
N TYR A 215 -8.54 2.28 6.04
CA TYR A 215 -9.14 3.51 6.58
C TYR A 215 -10.47 3.91 5.95
N ALA A 216 -10.98 3.13 4.99
CA ALA A 216 -12.14 3.50 4.19
C ALA A 216 -13.36 3.91 5.04
N LYS A 217 -13.71 3.11 6.05
CA LYS A 217 -14.87 3.37 6.93
C LYS A 217 -14.71 4.67 7.71
N LEU A 218 -13.52 4.94 8.25
CA LEU A 218 -13.23 6.16 9.01
C LEU A 218 -13.22 7.40 8.11
N ASN A 219 -12.61 7.27 6.93
CA ASN A 219 -12.54 8.34 5.94
C ASN A 219 -13.94 8.73 5.44
N LEU A 220 -14.79 7.75 5.13
CA LEU A 220 -16.17 7.99 4.72
C LEU A 220 -17.02 8.59 5.86
N ALA A 221 -16.83 8.13 7.10
CA ALA A 221 -17.50 8.74 8.25
C ALA A 221 -17.13 10.22 8.40
N PHE A 222 -15.84 10.57 8.24
CA PHE A 222 -15.39 11.96 8.24
C PHE A 222 -15.95 12.75 7.05
N ALA A 223 -15.94 12.18 5.85
CA ALA A 223 -16.51 12.84 4.68
C ALA A 223 -18.01 13.19 4.88
N LEU A 224 -18.77 12.30 5.51
CA LEU A 224 -20.18 12.53 5.86
C LEU A 224 -20.39 13.61 6.93
N THR A 225 -19.39 13.97 7.74
CA THR A 225 -19.52 15.14 8.64
C THR A 225 -19.40 16.46 7.88
N LEU A 226 -18.76 16.45 6.71
CA LEU A 226 -18.59 17.62 5.84
C LEU A 226 -19.72 17.72 4.80
N GLU A 227 -20.16 16.58 4.27
CA GLU A 227 -21.15 16.48 3.19
C GLU A 227 -22.27 15.51 3.57
N GLY A 228 -22.99 15.85 4.65
CA GLY A 228 -24.00 14.97 5.25
C GLY A 228 -25.07 14.48 4.27
N ASP A 229 -25.51 15.31 3.31
CA ASP A 229 -26.57 15.00 2.35
C ASP A 229 -26.09 14.38 1.03
N ASN A 230 -24.80 14.05 0.93
CA ASN A 230 -24.25 13.40 -0.25
C ASN A 230 -24.67 11.91 -0.30
N GLU A 231 -25.67 11.62 -1.12
CA GLU A 231 -26.24 10.27 -1.27
C GLU A 231 -25.21 9.23 -1.73
N ALA A 232 -24.26 9.63 -2.59
CA ALA A 232 -23.20 8.74 -3.06
C ALA A 232 -22.26 8.34 -1.91
N LEU A 233 -21.89 9.28 -1.03
CA LEU A 233 -21.10 8.98 0.17
C LEU A 233 -21.86 8.10 1.15
N ARG A 234 -23.17 8.33 1.35
CA ARG A 234 -24.01 7.48 2.22
C ARG A 234 -24.10 6.05 1.69
N ALA A 235 -24.33 5.89 0.38
CA ALA A 235 -24.39 4.59 -0.27
C ALA A 235 -23.04 3.85 -0.16
N MET A 236 -21.93 4.54 -0.44
CA MET A 236 -20.59 3.96 -0.31
C MET A 236 -20.27 3.59 1.14
N PHE A 237 -20.63 4.42 2.12
CA PHE A 237 -20.45 4.12 3.53
C PHE A 237 -21.20 2.85 3.95
N LYS A 238 -22.44 2.66 3.48
CA LYS A 238 -23.22 1.45 3.77
C LYS A 238 -22.52 0.19 3.23
N ILE A 239 -22.10 0.22 1.96
CA ILE A 239 -21.37 -0.89 1.32
C ILE A 239 -20.08 -1.21 2.08
N VAL A 240 -19.30 -0.18 2.42
CA VAL A 240 -18.06 -0.34 3.18
C VAL A 240 -18.35 -0.88 4.58
N HIS A 241 -19.38 -0.39 5.25
CA HIS A 241 -19.76 -0.86 6.58
C HIS A 241 -20.09 -2.36 6.58
N GLU A 242 -20.89 -2.82 5.62
CA GLU A 242 -21.27 -4.23 5.46
C GLU A 242 -20.04 -5.09 5.16
N LYS A 243 -19.25 -4.74 4.13
CA LYS A 243 -18.02 -5.47 3.78
C LYS A 243 -17.04 -5.55 4.96
N ARG A 244 -16.91 -4.48 5.75
CA ARG A 244 -16.06 -4.48 6.95
C ARG A 244 -16.62 -5.33 8.08
N GLY A 245 -17.95 -5.51 8.17
CA GLY A 245 -18.57 -6.49 9.07
C GLY A 245 -18.08 -7.91 8.80
N ASP A 246 -17.89 -8.24 7.52
CA ASP A 246 -17.37 -9.54 7.05
C ASP A 246 -15.83 -9.58 6.98
N ARG A 247 -15.14 -8.55 7.50
CA ARG A 247 -13.67 -8.39 7.41
C ARG A 247 -13.15 -8.44 5.97
N LEU A 248 -13.95 -8.07 4.98
CA LEU A 248 -13.52 -7.98 3.58
C LEU A 248 -12.70 -6.71 3.35
N PRO A 249 -11.56 -6.80 2.66
CA PRO A 249 -10.70 -5.65 2.45
C PRO A 249 -11.34 -4.61 1.52
N ILE A 250 -11.22 -3.33 1.87
CA ILE A 250 -11.72 -2.20 1.08
C ILE A 250 -10.55 -1.63 0.28
N VAL A 251 -10.10 -2.43 -0.66
CA VAL A 251 -8.99 -2.18 -1.59
C VAL A 251 -9.43 -2.54 -3.00
N SER A 252 -8.59 -2.29 -4.02
CA SER A 252 -8.95 -2.49 -5.43
C SER A 252 -10.14 -1.63 -5.86
N TYR A 253 -10.03 -0.33 -5.62
CA TYR A 253 -11.08 0.64 -5.94
C TYR A 253 -10.67 1.55 -7.11
N LEU A 254 -11.61 1.95 -7.96
CA LEU A 254 -11.29 2.78 -9.12
C LEU A 254 -11.01 4.23 -8.72
N LEU A 255 -10.09 4.88 -9.43
CA LEU A 255 -9.81 6.31 -9.35
C LEU A 255 -10.99 7.10 -9.97
N ASN A 256 -12.12 7.18 -9.27
CA ASN A 256 -13.29 7.89 -9.76
C ASN A 256 -13.12 9.42 -9.60
N ARG A 257 -13.32 10.15 -10.71
CA ARG A 257 -13.30 11.61 -10.77
C ARG A 257 -14.68 12.25 -11.00
N SER A 258 -15.75 11.47 -11.06
CA SER A 258 -17.07 11.95 -11.51
C SER A 258 -17.75 12.95 -10.57
N HIS A 259 -17.18 13.23 -9.38
CA HIS A 259 -17.61 14.35 -8.54
C HIS A 259 -16.52 15.44 -8.43
N PRO A 260 -16.80 16.70 -8.84
CA PRO A 260 -15.86 17.81 -8.73
C PRO A 260 -15.54 18.22 -7.27
N LYS A 261 -16.18 17.55 -6.30
CA LYS A 261 -15.93 17.69 -4.87
C LYS A 261 -15.45 16.35 -4.30
N ARG A 262 -14.12 16.17 -4.32
CA ARG A 262 -13.31 15.42 -3.34
C ARG A 262 -13.73 13.98 -2.96
N THR A 263 -14.35 13.23 -3.87
CA THR A 263 -14.55 11.78 -3.64
C THR A 263 -13.84 11.01 -4.73
N PHE A 264 -12.61 10.56 -4.44
CA PHE A 264 -11.69 10.02 -5.44
C PHE A 264 -12.01 8.60 -5.91
N ILE A 265 -13.08 7.95 -5.43
CA ILE A 265 -13.20 6.50 -5.52
C ILE A 265 -14.64 5.99 -5.73
N GLN A 266 -14.82 5.09 -6.70
CA GLN A 266 -16.04 4.27 -6.91
C GLN A 266 -15.69 2.79 -6.84
N GLY A 267 -16.57 1.99 -6.24
CA GLY A 267 -16.38 0.54 -6.13
C GLY A 267 -16.51 -0.15 -7.48
N SER A 268 -15.63 -1.12 -7.73
CA SER A 268 -15.81 -2.17 -8.73
C SER A 268 -16.87 -3.18 -8.27
#